data_AF-A0A7G8VMY7-F1
#
_entry.id   AF-A0A7G8VMY7-F1
#
_cell.length_a   1.000
_cell.length_b   1.000
_cell.length_c   1.000
_cell.angle_alpha   90.00
_cell.angle_beta   90.00
_cell.angle_gamma   90.00
#
_symmetry.space_group_name_H-M   'P 1'
#
loop_
_entity.id
_entity.type
_entity.pdbx_description
1 polymer ?
#
loop_
_entity_poly.entity_id
_entity_poly.type
_entity_poly.pdbx_seq_one_letter_code
_entity_poly.pdbx_strand_id
1 'polypeptide(L)'
;MGHIFFVGIVMTTVACAASAQARKPLPPGVVGVLRIDAGTDYVFLDRPTTVGGACKGWKAVSIQAPGPAGSGMTHIICWKESNGQLLTATAARVTPEVVPMDLIR
;
A
#
# COMPACT_ATOMS: atom_id res chain seq x y z
N MET A 1 -2.23 61.17 -27.60
CA MET A 1 -2.21 61.07 -26.11
C MET A 1 -3.53 60.39 -25.75
N GLY A 2 -3.67 59.11 -25.46
CA GLY A 2 -2.80 58.10 -24.87
C GLY A 2 -3.72 57.31 -23.93
N HIS A 3 -4.59 56.45 -24.47
CA HIS A 3 -5.60 55.73 -23.70
C HIS A 3 -4.93 54.60 -22.89
N ILE A 4 -4.94 54.74 -21.57
CA ILE A 4 -4.45 53.74 -20.63
C ILE A 4 -5.51 52.64 -20.53
N PHE A 5 -5.20 51.47 -21.11
CA PHE A 5 -6.01 50.26 -20.92
C PHE A 5 -5.61 49.59 -19.61
N PHE A 6 -6.50 49.64 -18.61
CA PHE A 6 -6.41 48.80 -17.42
C PHE A 6 -6.69 47.35 -17.81
N VAL A 7 -5.64 46.54 -17.93
CA VAL A 7 -5.75 45.09 -18.04
C VAL A 7 -5.90 44.53 -16.63
N GLY A 8 -7.14 44.23 -16.25
CA GLY A 8 -7.44 43.47 -15.04
C GLY A 8 -6.90 42.06 -15.18
N ILE A 9 -5.89 41.72 -14.37
CA ILE A 9 -5.32 40.38 -14.30
C ILE A 9 -6.35 39.50 -13.57
N VAL A 10 -7.09 38.70 -14.34
CA VAL A 10 -7.91 37.62 -13.79
C VAL A 10 -6.97 36.56 -13.22
N MET A 11 -6.90 36.51 -11.90
CA MET A 11 -6.14 35.52 -11.14
C MET A 11 -6.82 34.15 -11.36
N THR A 12 -6.27 33.34 -12.26
CA THR A 12 -6.73 31.96 -12.46
C THR A 12 -6.28 31.14 -11.25
N THR A 13 -7.23 30.85 -10.36
CA THR A 13 -7.04 29.88 -9.28
C THR A 13 -6.84 28.51 -9.91
N VAL A 14 -5.57 28.10 -10.05
CA VAL A 14 -5.21 26.70 -10.28
C VAL A 14 -5.62 25.95 -9.01
N ALA A 15 -6.86 25.46 -9.00
CA ALA A 15 -7.26 24.42 -8.07
C ALA A 15 -6.40 23.20 -8.43
N CYS A 16 -5.38 22.92 -7.61
CA CYS A 16 -4.76 21.60 -7.59
C CYS A 16 -5.84 20.61 -7.20
N ALA A 17 -6.55 20.07 -8.20
CA ALA A 17 -7.34 18.87 -8.05
C ALA A 17 -6.36 17.72 -7.79
N ALA A 18 -5.91 17.62 -6.54
CA ALA A 18 -5.25 16.44 -6.02
C ALA A 18 -6.20 15.29 -6.33
N SER A 19 -5.78 14.45 -7.26
CA SER A 19 -6.52 13.30 -7.75
C SER A 19 -6.58 12.30 -6.59
N ALA A 20 -7.54 12.50 -5.69
CA ALA A 20 -7.97 11.46 -4.77
C ALA A 20 -8.65 10.40 -5.64
N GLN A 21 -7.84 9.56 -6.30
CA GLN A 21 -8.30 8.34 -6.91
C GLN A 21 -9.10 7.61 -5.84
N ALA A 22 -10.41 7.51 -6.04
CA ALA A 22 -11.31 6.82 -5.15
C ALA A 22 -10.85 5.36 -5.10
N ARG A 23 -10.01 5.04 -4.12
CA ARG A 23 -9.48 3.70 -3.86
C ARG A 23 -10.67 2.79 -3.64
N LYS A 24 -10.77 1.74 -4.46
CA LYS A 24 -11.78 0.70 -4.30
C LYS A 24 -11.72 0.20 -2.84
N PRO A 25 -12.86 0.05 -2.15
CA PRO A 25 -12.85 -0.41 -0.76
C PRO A 25 -12.12 -1.76 -0.67
N LEU A 26 -11.10 -1.81 0.18
CA LEU A 26 -10.39 -3.05 0.47
C LEU A 26 -11.33 -4.03 1.18
N PRO A 27 -11.20 -5.34 0.96
CA PRO A 27 -11.94 -6.33 1.73
C PRO A 27 -11.71 -6.16 3.24
N PRO A 28 -12.68 -6.54 4.10
CA PRO A 28 -12.55 -6.42 5.54
C PRO A 28 -11.28 -7.11 6.05
N GLY A 29 -10.48 -6.39 6.85
CA GLY A 29 -9.22 -6.89 7.40
C GLY A 29 -8.04 -6.87 6.43
N VAL A 30 -8.18 -6.31 5.23
CA VAL A 30 -7.07 -6.04 4.29
C VAL A 30 -6.68 -4.56 4.39
N VAL A 31 -5.41 -4.29 4.67
CA VAL A 31 -4.89 -2.91 4.73
C VAL A 31 -4.23 -2.46 3.44
N GLY A 32 -3.94 -3.40 2.55
CA GLY A 32 -3.40 -3.10 1.24
C GLY A 32 -3.02 -4.35 0.46
N VAL A 33 -2.73 -4.14 -0.82
CA VAL A 33 -2.34 -5.20 -1.75
C VAL A 33 -1.15 -4.71 -2.56
N LEU A 34 -0.07 -5.49 -2.58
CA LEU A 34 1.09 -5.25 -3.44
C LEU A 34 1.14 -6.33 -4.51
N ARG A 35 0.99 -5.92 -5.77
CA ARG A 35 1.13 -6.77 -6.94
C ARG A 35 2.62 -7.00 -7.20
N ILE A 36 3.06 -8.26 -7.18
CA ILE A 36 4.49 -8.62 -7.36
C ILE A 36 4.79 -8.93 -8.84
N ASP A 37 3.89 -9.64 -9.52
CA ASP A 37 4.04 -10.03 -10.93
C ASP A 37 2.67 -10.18 -11.62
N ALA A 38 2.61 -10.75 -12.82
CA ALA A 38 1.39 -10.89 -13.63
C ALA A 38 0.29 -11.82 -13.03
N GLY A 39 0.41 -12.21 -11.76
CA GLY A 39 -0.62 -13.00 -11.10
C GLY A 39 -0.53 -13.11 -9.58
N THR A 40 0.60 -12.71 -8.99
CA THR A 40 0.83 -12.85 -7.55
C THR A 40 0.57 -11.54 -6.80
N ASP A 41 -0.32 -11.60 -5.82
CA ASP A 41 -0.68 -10.49 -4.94
C ASP A 41 -0.23 -10.76 -3.50
N TYR A 42 0.49 -9.83 -2.91
CA TYR A 42 0.74 -9.81 -1.47
C TYR A 42 -0.36 -9.01 -0.80
N VAL A 43 -1.20 -9.71 -0.05
CA VAL A 43 -2.33 -9.13 0.68
C VAL A 43 -1.92 -8.94 2.13
N PHE A 44 -1.82 -7.67 2.53
CA PHE A 44 -1.45 -7.30 3.89
C PHE A 44 -2.69 -7.27 4.76
N LEU A 45 -2.71 -8.10 5.80
CA LEU A 45 -3.86 -8.27 6.67
C LEU A 45 -3.70 -7.48 7.98
N ASP A 46 -4.77 -6.88 8.46
CA ASP A 46 -4.83 -6.24 9.78
C ASP A 46 -5.09 -7.25 10.92
N ARG A 47 -4.37 -8.36 10.90
CA ARG A 47 -4.47 -9.37 11.94
C ARG A 47 -3.09 -9.85 12.35
N PRO A 48 -2.89 -10.22 13.62
CA PRO A 48 -1.62 -10.79 14.07
C PRO A 48 -1.24 -12.01 13.24
N THR A 49 0.05 -12.14 12.95
CA THR A 49 0.57 -13.38 12.37
C THR A 49 0.68 -14.46 13.44
N THR A 50 0.42 -15.72 13.05
CA THR A 50 0.72 -16.91 13.87
C THR A 50 2.17 -17.37 13.71
N VAL A 51 2.93 -16.71 12.83
CA VAL A 51 4.35 -17.01 12.58
C VAL A 51 5.21 -16.54 13.76
N GLY A 52 5.92 -17.48 14.37
CA GLY A 52 6.87 -17.19 15.45
C GLY A 52 8.20 -16.59 14.97
N GLY A 53 9.19 -16.59 15.86
CA GLY A 53 10.54 -16.10 15.54
C GLY A 53 10.58 -14.59 15.28
N ALA A 54 11.21 -14.20 14.17
CA ALA A 54 11.34 -12.81 13.75
C ALA A 54 9.99 -12.10 13.49
N CYS A 55 8.92 -12.86 13.27
CA CYS A 55 7.58 -12.36 13.03
C CYS A 55 6.76 -12.11 14.30
N LYS A 56 7.33 -12.34 15.49
CA LYS A 56 6.60 -12.16 16.75
C LYS A 56 6.15 -10.70 16.91
N GLY A 57 4.85 -10.50 17.07
CA GLY A 57 4.22 -9.18 17.23
C GLY A 57 3.95 -8.43 15.92
N TRP A 58 4.16 -9.08 14.77
CA TRP A 58 3.89 -8.51 13.44
C TRP A 58 2.54 -8.99 12.90
N LYS A 59 2.08 -8.41 11.80
CA LYS A 59 0.81 -8.73 11.15
C LYS A 59 1.00 -9.74 10.02
N ALA A 60 -0.07 -10.43 9.61
CA ALA A 60 -0.01 -11.49 8.60
C ALA A 60 0.02 -10.94 7.17
N VAL A 61 0.82 -11.56 6.30
CA VAL A 61 0.73 -11.41 4.83
C VAL A 61 0.14 -12.69 4.25
N SER A 62 -0.79 -12.55 3.32
CA SER A 62 -1.33 -13.64 2.50
C SER A 62 -0.85 -13.47 1.07
N ILE A 63 -0.16 -14.46 0.53
CA ILE A 63 0.32 -14.45 -0.86
C ILE A 63 -0.74 -15.12 -1.69
N GLN A 64 -1.47 -14.37 -2.51
CA GLN A 64 -2.43 -14.94 -3.47
C GLN A 64 -1.70 -15.20 -4.79
N ALA A 65 -1.58 -16.47 -5.16
CA ALA A 65 -1.04 -16.87 -6.46
C ALA A 65 -2.12 -16.74 -7.56
N PRO A 66 -1.73 -16.63 -8.84
CA PRO A 66 -2.69 -16.68 -9.94
C PRO A 66 -3.31 -18.08 -10.00
N GLY A 67 -4.62 -18.16 -9.77
CA GLY A 67 -5.35 -19.41 -9.70
C GLY A 67 -6.64 -19.31 -8.88
N PRO A 68 -7.25 -20.45 -8.52
CA PRO A 68 -8.46 -20.45 -7.69
C PRO A 68 -8.23 -19.68 -6.39
N ALA A 69 -9.22 -18.87 -6.00
CA ALA A 69 -9.23 -18.15 -4.74
C ALA A 69 -9.00 -19.15 -3.58
N GLY A 70 -7.91 -18.97 -2.83
CA GLY A 70 -7.52 -19.88 -1.75
C GLY A 70 -6.30 -20.76 -2.03
N SER A 71 -5.73 -20.73 -3.23
CA SER A 71 -4.41 -21.32 -3.54
C SER A 71 -3.22 -20.57 -2.90
N GLY A 72 -3.52 -19.48 -2.19
CA GLY A 72 -2.53 -18.62 -1.58
C GLY A 72 -1.89 -19.20 -0.32
N MET A 73 -0.60 -18.96 -0.16
CA MET A 73 0.11 -19.29 1.07
C MET A 73 -0.03 -18.14 2.07
N THR A 74 -0.64 -18.42 3.23
CA THR A 74 -0.72 -17.47 4.35
C THR A 74 0.23 -17.95 5.45
N HIS A 75 0.76 -17.03 6.26
CA HIS A 75 1.62 -17.36 7.40
C HIS A 75 3.03 -17.87 7.06
N ILE A 76 3.60 -17.38 5.95
CA ILE A 76 5.03 -17.58 5.64
C ILE A 76 5.80 -16.26 5.81
N ILE A 77 5.10 -15.14 5.53
CA ILE A 77 5.61 -13.79 5.62
C ILE A 77 4.73 -13.00 6.60
N CYS A 78 5.35 -12.12 7.37
CA CYS A 78 4.71 -11.15 8.24
C CYS A 78 5.12 -9.74 7.84
N TRP A 79 4.32 -8.75 8.26
CA TRP A 79 4.60 -7.35 7.97
C TRP A 79 4.40 -6.45 9.19
N LYS A 80 5.07 -5.30 9.19
CA LYS A 80 4.80 -4.19 10.11
C LYS A 80 4.99 -2.86 9.40
N GLU A 81 4.31 -1.84 9.87
CA GLU A 81 4.60 -0.46 9.50
C GLU A 81 5.66 0.11 10.46
N SER A 82 6.66 0.80 9.92
CA SER A 82 7.69 1.48 10.69
C SER A 82 8.16 2.71 9.91
N ASN A 83 8.07 3.90 10.51
CA ASN A 83 8.50 5.16 9.89
C ASN A 83 7.87 5.43 8.50
N GLY A 84 6.58 5.11 8.32
CA GLY A 84 5.88 5.26 7.03
C GLY A 84 6.30 4.26 5.96
N GLN A 85 7.10 3.26 6.33
CA GLN A 85 7.54 2.19 5.45
C GLN A 85 6.90 0.86 5.88
N LEU A 86 6.53 0.06 4.89
CA LEU A 86 6.18 -1.33 5.11
C LEU A 86 7.46 -2.15 5.20
N LEU A 87 7.56 -2.96 6.24
CA LEU A 87 8.63 -3.94 6.43
C LEU A 87 8.03 -5.34 6.38
N THR A 88 8.59 -6.23 5.57
CA THR A 88 8.24 -7.66 5.56
C THR A 88 9.29 -8.50 6.31
N ALA A 89 8.94 -9.69 6.76
CA ALA A 89 9.90 -10.66 7.31
C ALA A 89 9.35 -12.08 7.22
N THR A 90 10.23 -13.08 7.39
CA THR A 90 9.85 -14.50 7.53
C THR A 90 10.14 -14.98 8.94
N ALA A 91 9.66 -16.17 9.31
CA ALA A 91 9.92 -16.76 10.63
C ALA A 91 11.42 -16.85 10.97
N ALA A 92 12.23 -17.21 9.98
CA ALA A 92 13.66 -17.51 10.13
C ALA A 92 14.56 -16.27 10.05
N ARG A 93 14.13 -15.22 9.32
CA ARG A 93 14.96 -14.04 9.08
C ARG A 93 14.13 -12.78 8.86
N VAL A 94 14.62 -11.68 9.43
CA VAL A 94 14.26 -10.32 9.03
C VAL A 94 15.16 -9.95 7.84
N THR A 95 14.73 -10.27 6.62
CA THR A 95 15.24 -9.63 5.41
C THR A 95 14.12 -8.71 4.95
N PRO A 96 14.05 -7.49 5.50
CA PRO A 96 12.91 -6.64 5.25
C PRO A 96 12.97 -6.11 3.84
N GLU A 97 11.97 -6.44 3.05
CA GLU A 97 11.67 -5.67 1.87
C GLU A 97 10.97 -4.40 2.35
N VAL A 98 11.62 -3.27 2.10
CA VAL A 98 11.16 -1.94 2.51
C VAL A 98 10.38 -1.36 1.36
N VAL A 99 9.06 -1.22 1.53
CA VAL A 99 8.18 -0.66 0.49
C VAL A 99 7.51 0.59 1.03
N PRO A 100 7.48 1.71 0.28
CA PRO A 100 6.68 2.88 0.66
C PRO A 100 5.21 2.50 0.83
N MET A 101 4.57 2.94 1.92
CA MET A 101 3.17 2.60 2.20
C MET A 101 2.20 3.07 1.09
N ASP A 102 2.57 4.10 0.33
CA ASP A 102 1.77 4.61 -0.80
C ASP A 102 1.64 3.64 -1.97
N LEU A 103 2.54 2.66 -2.11
CA LEU A 103 2.49 1.66 -3.17
C LEU A 103 1.52 0.50 -2.87
N ILE A 104 1.03 0.42 -1.64
CA ILE A 104 0.24 -0.70 -1.12
C ILE A 104 -1.24 -0.31 -0.92
N ARG A 105 -1.51 1.01 -0.80
CA ARG A 105 -2.84 1.58 -0.52
C ARG A 105 -3.61 2.00 -1.76
#